data_AF-A0A3E4VZH4-F1
#
_entry.id   AF-A0A3E4VZH4-F1
#
_cell.length_a   1.000
_cell.length_b   1.000
_cell.length_c   1.000
_cell.angle_alpha   90.00
_cell.angle_beta   90.00
_cell.angle_gamma   90.00
#
_symmetry.space_group_name_H-M   'P 1'
#
loop_
_entity.id
_entity.type
_entity.pdbx_description
1 polymer ?
#
loop_
_entity_poly.entity_id
_entity_poly.type
_entity_poly.pdbx_seq_one_letter_code
_entity_poly.pdbx_strand_id
1 'polypeptide(L)'
;MKYRFIDLFAGAGGLSEGFIRAGYEPIAHIEMDHYACDSLKTRAAFHYLKENGKLEIYEEYLKNKKEKTDGSWLWNQVPKSVIDSVIQEAIGKETLPSLFERVDKLCNGKPVDMIIGGPPCQAYSVAGRARLGKKIEEDPRNDLYKFYVEFLKRYKPKMFVFENVLGIFTAKGGEPFRDLMGQRIFLVGKLSF
;
A
#
# COMPACT_ATOMS: atom_id res chain seq x y z
N MET A 1 12.45 -17.09 8.77
CA MET A 1 12.48 -15.68 8.31
C MET A 1 11.06 -15.28 7.93
N LYS A 2 10.61 -14.07 8.28
CA LYS A 2 9.33 -13.51 7.81
C LYS A 2 9.54 -12.95 6.40
N TYR A 3 8.58 -13.15 5.50
CA TYR A 3 8.59 -12.50 4.17
C TYR A 3 8.27 -11.03 4.33
N ARG A 4 9.05 -10.15 3.69
CA ARG A 4 8.92 -8.70 3.83
C ARG A 4 8.23 -8.06 2.63
N PHE A 5 7.34 -7.10 2.86
CA PHE A 5 6.53 -6.52 1.80
C PHE A 5 6.43 -4.99 1.81
N ILE A 6 6.18 -4.41 0.64
CA ILE A 6 5.79 -3.00 0.46
C ILE A 6 4.31 -2.97 0.07
N ASP A 7 3.52 -2.11 0.70
CA ASP A 7 2.13 -1.82 0.32
C ASP A 7 2.02 -0.48 -0.40
N LEU A 8 1.65 -0.52 -1.68
CA LEU A 8 1.44 0.64 -2.53
C LEU A 8 -0.04 0.99 -2.59
N PHE A 9 -0.37 2.28 -2.51
CA PHE A 9 -1.78 2.73 -2.48
C PHE A 9 -2.52 2.06 -1.31
N ALA A 10 -1.89 2.08 -0.13
CA ALA A 10 -2.25 1.22 0.99
C ALA A 10 -3.67 1.49 1.55
N GLY A 11 -4.24 2.66 1.28
CA GLY A 11 -5.48 3.12 1.88
C GLY A 11 -5.40 3.03 3.39
N ALA A 12 -6.49 2.64 4.05
CA ALA A 12 -6.46 2.44 5.49
C ALA A 12 -5.63 1.21 5.93
N GLY A 13 -5.18 0.35 5.01
CA GLY A 13 -4.35 -0.82 5.30
C GLY A 13 -5.08 -2.16 5.44
N GLY A 14 -6.25 -2.32 4.81
CA GLY A 14 -7.00 -3.58 4.88
C GLY A 14 -6.27 -4.78 4.28
N LEU A 15 -5.61 -4.59 3.12
CA LEU A 15 -4.80 -5.62 2.48
C LEU A 15 -3.56 -5.95 3.33
N SER A 16 -2.84 -4.92 3.78
CA SER A 16 -1.72 -5.03 4.73
C SER A 16 -2.05 -5.85 5.97
N GLU A 17 -3.19 -5.58 6.61
CA GLU A 17 -3.61 -6.31 7.82
C GLU A 17 -3.76 -7.82 7.56
N GLY A 18 -4.25 -8.21 6.38
CA GLY A 18 -4.33 -9.62 5.98
C GLY A 18 -2.95 -10.29 5.94
N PHE A 19 -1.95 -9.62 5.35
CA PHE A 19 -0.58 -10.13 5.27
C PHE A 19 0.12 -10.15 6.63
N ILE A 20 -0.04 -9.10 7.45
CA ILE A 20 0.51 -9.05 8.81
C ILE A 20 -0.02 -10.23 9.65
N ARG A 21 -1.34 -10.47 9.60
CA ARG A 21 -1.98 -11.62 10.29
C ARG A 21 -1.51 -12.98 9.77
N ALA A 22 -1.11 -13.05 8.50
CA ALA A 22 -0.52 -14.24 7.90
C ALA A 22 0.99 -14.41 8.21
N GLY A 23 1.58 -13.51 9.00
CA GLY A 23 2.97 -13.60 9.47
C GLY A 23 4.00 -12.89 8.58
N TYR A 24 3.55 -12.05 7.64
CA TYR A 24 4.44 -11.22 6.81
C TYR A 24 4.83 -9.94 7.55
N GLU A 25 5.98 -9.37 7.20
CA GLU A 25 6.54 -8.18 7.85
C GLU A 25 6.45 -6.97 6.91
N PRO A 26 5.76 -5.87 7.28
CA PRO A 26 5.69 -4.68 6.46
C PRO A 26 7.02 -3.93 6.47
N ILE A 27 7.46 -3.48 5.30
CA ILE A 27 8.60 -2.56 5.13
C ILE A 27 8.08 -1.12 5.10
N ALA A 28 7.10 -0.87 4.23
CA ALA A 28 6.55 0.44 4.01
C ALA A 28 5.08 0.35 3.55
N HIS A 29 4.28 1.32 3.97
CA HIS A 29 2.95 1.61 3.45
C HIS A 29 2.99 2.99 2.79
N ILE A 30 2.69 3.07 1.50
CA ILE A 30 2.70 4.33 0.73
C ILE A 30 1.27 4.73 0.42
N GLU A 31 0.87 5.88 0.94
CA GLU A 31 -0.50 6.40 0.83
C GLU A 31 -0.49 7.93 0.77
N MET A 32 -1.37 8.53 -0.03
CA MET A 32 -1.46 9.99 -0.15
C MET A 32 -2.42 10.60 0.87
N ASP A 33 -3.49 9.88 1.21
CA ASP A 33 -4.54 10.36 2.08
C ASP A 33 -4.07 10.40 3.54
N HIS A 34 -4.24 11.57 4.15
CA HIS A 34 -3.77 11.83 5.50
C HIS A 34 -4.47 10.95 6.54
N TYR A 35 -5.79 10.78 6.44
CA TYR A 35 -6.56 10.00 7.42
C TYR A 35 -6.30 8.50 7.30
N ALA A 36 -6.07 8.02 6.08
CA ALA A 36 -5.60 6.68 5.80
C ALA A 36 -4.21 6.44 6.41
N CYS A 37 -3.29 7.38 6.26
CA CYS A 37 -1.97 7.33 6.90
C CYS A 37 -2.07 7.29 8.44
N ASP A 38 -2.95 8.08 9.04
CA ASP A 38 -3.16 8.08 10.49
C ASP A 38 -3.69 6.73 10.99
N SER A 39 -4.56 6.08 10.19
CA SER A 39 -5.04 4.73 10.45
C SER A 39 -3.89 3.71 10.38
N LEU A 40 -3.04 3.80 9.36
CA LEU A 40 -1.86 2.96 9.19
C LEU A 40 -0.86 3.12 10.35
N LYS A 41 -0.55 4.36 10.74
CA LYS A 41 0.37 4.65 11.86
C LYS A 41 -0.14 4.08 13.17
N THR A 42 -1.45 4.21 13.41
CA THR A 42 -2.11 3.65 14.60
C THR A 42 -2.04 2.12 14.61
N ARG A 43 -2.22 1.46 13.45
CA ARG A 43 -2.07 0.00 13.30
C ARG A 43 -0.62 -0.45 13.47
N ALA A 44 0.35 0.27 12.91
CA ALA A 44 1.76 -0.01 13.08
C ALA A 44 2.16 0.05 14.57
N ALA A 45 1.72 1.09 15.27
CA ALA A 45 1.92 1.22 16.72
C ALA A 45 1.26 0.06 17.49
N PHE A 46 0.02 -0.31 17.14
CA PHE A 46 -0.67 -1.45 17.76
C PHE A 46 0.10 -2.76 17.59
N HIS A 47 0.52 -3.11 16.38
CA HIS A 47 1.26 -4.36 16.12
C HIS A 47 2.60 -4.37 16.86
N TYR A 48 3.33 -3.25 16.87
CA TYR A 48 4.57 -3.13 17.64
C TYR A 48 4.33 -3.36 19.14
N LEU A 49 3.35 -2.67 19.73
CA LEU A 49 3.02 -2.82 21.16
C LEU A 49 2.60 -4.25 21.48
N LYS A 50 1.81 -4.88 20.60
CA LYS A 50 1.38 -6.28 20.75
C LYS A 50 2.56 -7.25 20.74
N GLU A 51 3.45 -7.14 19.75
CA GLU A 51 4.62 -8.02 19.62
C GLU A 51 5.61 -7.85 20.80
N ASN A 52 5.60 -6.69 21.45
CA ASN A 52 6.47 -6.38 22.58
C ASN A 52 5.79 -6.54 23.97
N GLY A 53 4.56 -7.07 24.02
CA GLY A 53 3.85 -7.30 25.28
C GLY A 53 3.45 -6.03 26.03
N LYS A 54 3.19 -4.93 25.31
CA LYS A 54 2.85 -3.60 25.83
C LYS A 54 1.44 -3.13 25.44
N LEU A 55 0.47 -4.05 25.38
CA LEU A 55 -0.88 -3.75 24.91
C LEU A 55 -1.63 -2.79 25.83
N GLU A 56 -1.27 -2.73 27.10
CA GLU A 56 -1.84 -1.81 28.09
C GLU A 56 -1.75 -0.33 27.65
N ILE A 57 -0.69 0.04 26.92
CA ILE A 57 -0.53 1.39 26.35
C ILE A 57 -1.61 1.68 25.30
N TYR A 58 -1.93 0.68 24.47
CA TYR A 58 -2.98 0.82 23.46
C TYR A 58 -4.37 0.85 24.09
N GLU A 59 -4.60 0.06 25.14
CA GLU A 59 -5.85 0.11 25.91
C GLU A 59 -6.05 1.47 26.60
N GLU A 60 -4.99 2.05 27.15
CA GLU A 60 -5.01 3.40 27.71
C GLU A 60 -5.33 4.45 26.64
N TYR A 61 -4.72 4.35 25.45
CA TYR A 61 -5.05 5.21 24.32
C TYR A 61 -6.54 5.15 24.00
N LEU A 62 -7.13 3.95 23.90
CA LEU A 62 -8.55 3.79 23.59
C LEU A 62 -9.47 4.40 24.66
N LYS A 63 -9.12 4.27 25.94
CA LYS A 63 -9.89 4.85 27.06
C LYS A 63 -9.87 6.37 27.08
N ASN A 64 -8.74 6.97 26.68
CA ASN A 64 -8.52 8.42 26.78
C ASN A 64 -8.66 9.18 25.45
N LYS A 65 -8.85 8.47 24.33
CA LYS A 65 -8.97 9.08 23.00
C LYS A 65 -10.17 10.03 22.96
N LYS A 66 -9.91 11.28 22.58
CA LYS A 66 -10.94 12.30 22.37
C LYS A 66 -11.39 12.28 20.91
N GLU A 67 -12.63 12.67 20.68
CA GLU A 67 -13.11 12.87 19.32
C GLU A 67 -12.29 13.95 18.61
N LYS A 68 -12.10 13.81 17.30
CA LYS A 68 -11.37 14.77 16.43
C LYS A 68 -9.89 14.96 16.78
N THR A 69 -9.29 14.07 17.58
CA THR A 69 -7.84 14.00 17.74
C THR A 69 -7.26 12.88 16.88
N ASP A 70 -6.02 13.07 16.45
CA ASP A 70 -5.26 12.04 15.73
C ASP A 70 -4.73 10.95 16.70
N GLY A 71 -3.79 10.12 16.21
CA GLY A 71 -3.11 9.11 17.00
C GLY A 71 -1.79 9.55 17.61
N SER A 72 -1.42 10.83 17.55
CA SER A 72 -0.07 11.31 17.91
C SER A 72 0.38 10.90 19.30
N TRP A 73 -0.53 10.88 20.28
CA TRP A 73 -0.20 10.39 21.63
C TRP A 73 0.33 8.95 21.59
N LEU A 74 -0.36 8.06 20.88
CA LEU A 74 0.02 6.64 20.75
C LEU A 74 1.28 6.49 19.92
N TRP A 75 1.40 7.24 18.82
CA TRP A 75 2.55 7.18 17.92
C TRP A 75 3.86 7.55 18.63
N ASN A 76 3.80 8.46 19.61
CA ASN A 76 4.94 8.83 20.46
C ASN A 76 5.33 7.76 21.49
N GLN A 77 4.52 6.71 21.68
CA GLN A 77 4.84 5.60 22.59
C GLN A 77 5.65 4.49 21.93
N VAL A 78 5.89 4.56 20.62
CA VAL A 78 6.62 3.54 19.85
C VAL A 78 7.85 4.16 19.18
N PRO A 79 8.86 3.37 18.80
CA PRO A 79 10.01 3.89 18.08
C PRO A 79 9.59 4.60 16.79
N LYS A 80 10.26 5.73 16.49
CA LYS A 80 9.95 6.52 15.29
C LYS A 80 10.01 5.68 14.00
N SER A 81 10.91 4.69 13.93
CA SER A 81 11.02 3.77 12.79
C SER A 81 9.74 2.97 12.51
N VAL A 82 8.90 2.71 13.52
CA VAL A 82 7.60 2.06 13.35
C VAL A 82 6.64 2.98 12.61
N ILE A 83 6.62 4.27 12.98
CA ILE A 83 5.76 5.27 12.39
C ILE A 83 6.25 5.71 11.00
N ASP A 84 7.57 5.81 10.84
CA ASP A 84 8.24 6.16 9.57
C ASP A 84 8.05 5.08 8.48
N SER A 85 7.57 3.87 8.85
CA SER A 85 7.12 2.86 7.87
C SER A 85 5.90 3.32 7.07
N VAL A 86 5.16 4.34 7.54
CA VAL A 86 4.04 4.94 6.82
C VAL A 86 4.51 6.19 6.09
N ILE A 87 4.56 6.10 4.76
CA ILE A 87 4.98 7.18 3.88
C ILE A 87 3.74 7.89 3.34
N GLN A 88 3.44 9.06 3.93
CA GLN A 88 2.37 9.95 3.46
C GLN A 88 2.83 10.76 2.24
N GLU A 89 2.67 10.20 1.04
CA GLU A 89 3.11 10.82 -0.21
C GLU A 89 2.36 10.21 -1.41
N ALA A 90 1.94 11.05 -2.36
CA ALA A 90 1.31 10.56 -3.59
C ALA A 90 2.37 9.90 -4.48
N ILE A 91 2.05 8.72 -5.02
CA ILE A 91 2.91 8.03 -5.99
C ILE A 91 2.74 8.70 -7.37
N GLY A 92 3.82 9.30 -7.87
CA GLY A 92 3.84 10.00 -9.16
C GLY A 92 5.26 10.17 -9.69
N LYS A 93 5.39 10.70 -10.90
CA LYS A 93 6.69 10.83 -11.59
C LYS A 93 7.71 11.65 -10.78
N GLU A 94 7.27 12.77 -10.21
CA GLU A 94 8.13 13.69 -9.47
C GLU A 94 8.49 13.17 -8.06
N THR A 95 7.63 12.35 -7.45
CA THR A 95 7.84 11.80 -6.10
C THR A 95 8.52 10.42 -6.12
N LEU A 96 8.58 9.75 -7.28
CA LEU A 96 9.15 8.41 -7.37
C LEU A 96 10.62 8.33 -6.89
N PRO A 97 11.50 9.28 -7.21
CA PRO A 97 12.89 9.25 -6.72
C PRO A 97 12.99 9.34 -5.19
N SER A 98 12.25 10.26 -4.55
CA SER A 98 12.23 10.41 -3.08
C SER A 98 11.61 9.19 -2.40
N LEU A 99 10.54 8.64 -2.98
CA LEU A 99 9.91 7.42 -2.49
C LEU A 99 10.89 6.24 -2.47
N PHE A 100 11.65 6.04 -3.55
CA PHE A 100 12.67 4.99 -3.59
C PHE A 100 13.75 5.20 -2.54
N GLU A 101 14.26 6.41 -2.35
CA GLU A 101 15.26 6.69 -1.31
C GLU A 101 14.74 6.35 0.09
N ARG A 102 13.49 6.73 0.40
CA ARG A 102 12.85 6.46 1.69
C ARG A 102 12.65 4.97 1.91
N VAL A 103 12.14 4.25 0.90
CA VAL A 103 11.93 2.80 0.99
C VAL A 103 13.24 2.04 1.07
N ASP A 104 14.29 2.47 0.36
CA ASP A 104 15.63 1.85 0.44
C ASP A 104 16.20 1.96 1.87
N LYS A 105 16.02 3.12 2.54
CA LYS A 105 16.40 3.30 3.95
C LYS A 105 15.64 2.33 4.86
N LEU A 106 14.33 2.17 4.66
CA LEU A 106 13.51 1.21 5.41
C LEU A 106 13.86 -0.26 5.10
N CYS A 107 14.32 -0.55 3.88
CA CYS A 107 14.80 -1.87 3.52
C CYS A 107 16.05 -2.26 4.33
N ASN A 108 16.91 -1.28 4.67
CA ASN A 108 18.14 -1.48 5.43
C ASN A 108 19.01 -2.64 4.90
N GLY A 109 19.21 -2.66 3.58
CA GLY A 109 19.99 -3.70 2.88
C GLY A 109 19.34 -5.09 2.79
N LYS A 110 18.18 -5.30 3.42
CA LYS A 110 17.43 -6.56 3.32
C LYS A 110 16.51 -6.56 2.09
N PRO A 111 16.26 -7.71 1.46
CA PRO A 111 15.43 -7.80 0.26
C PRO A 111 13.97 -7.44 0.53
N VAL A 112 13.29 -7.06 -0.55
CA VAL A 112 11.83 -6.96 -0.64
C VAL A 112 11.33 -8.27 -1.25
N ASP A 113 10.58 -9.06 -0.51
CA ASP A 113 10.08 -10.35 -1.00
C ASP A 113 8.76 -10.21 -1.76
N MET A 114 7.95 -9.22 -1.41
CA MET A 114 6.63 -9.02 -1.97
C MET A 114 6.28 -7.55 -2.16
N ILE A 115 5.53 -7.23 -3.21
CA ILE A 115 4.87 -5.94 -3.36
C ILE A 115 3.38 -6.17 -3.47
N ILE A 116 2.62 -5.45 -2.66
CA ILE A 116 1.15 -5.51 -2.66
C ILE A 116 0.60 -4.12 -2.97
N GLY A 117 -0.65 -4.04 -3.38
CA GLY A 117 -1.33 -2.77 -3.55
C GLY A 117 -2.47 -2.81 -4.56
N GLY A 118 -3.35 -1.83 -4.48
CA GLY A 118 -4.47 -1.65 -5.40
C GLY A 118 -4.49 -0.23 -5.96
N PRO A 119 -3.82 0.04 -7.11
CA PRO A 119 -3.87 1.35 -7.72
C PRO A 119 -5.31 1.76 -8.01
N PRO A 120 -5.70 3.02 -7.78
CA PRO A 120 -7.10 3.43 -7.88
C PRO A 120 -7.62 3.23 -9.30
N CYS A 121 -8.70 2.46 -9.38
CA CYS A 121 -9.24 1.91 -10.61
C CYS A 121 -10.46 2.68 -11.14
N GLN A 122 -10.51 4.01 -10.92
CA GLN A 122 -11.71 4.79 -11.21
C GLN A 122 -12.10 4.81 -12.69
N ALA A 123 -11.20 4.46 -13.59
CA ALA A 123 -11.45 4.32 -15.03
C ALA A 123 -12.02 2.95 -15.47
N TYR A 124 -11.94 1.92 -14.62
CA TYR A 124 -12.27 0.56 -15.04
C TYR A 124 -13.61 0.07 -14.48
N SER A 125 -14.24 0.85 -13.59
CA SER A 125 -15.61 0.59 -13.12
C SER A 125 -16.65 0.94 -14.19
N VAL A 126 -17.59 0.02 -14.44
CA VAL A 126 -18.74 0.23 -15.34
C VAL A 126 -19.55 1.48 -14.96
N ALA A 127 -19.68 1.75 -13.65
CA ALA A 127 -20.38 2.93 -13.13
C ALA A 127 -19.62 4.25 -13.39
N GLY A 128 -18.28 4.21 -13.41
CA GLY A 128 -17.44 5.35 -13.79
C GLY A 128 -17.57 5.65 -15.29
N ARG A 129 -17.45 4.61 -16.12
CA ARG A 129 -17.61 4.68 -17.60
C ARG A 129 -18.95 5.27 -18.02
N ALA A 130 -20.03 4.89 -17.35
CA ALA A 130 -21.37 5.42 -17.63
C ALA A 130 -21.53 6.92 -17.31
N ARG A 131 -20.74 7.48 -16.38
CA ARG A 131 -20.85 8.89 -15.95
C ARG A 131 -19.91 9.86 -16.67
N LEU A 132 -18.73 9.40 -17.12
CA LEU A 132 -17.65 10.30 -17.56
C LEU A 132 -17.27 10.18 -19.06
N GLY A 133 -17.76 9.16 -19.78
CA GLY A 133 -17.55 9.04 -21.23
C GLY A 133 -16.07 9.14 -21.65
N LYS A 134 -15.77 9.96 -22.67
CA LYS A 134 -14.41 10.16 -23.23
C LYS A 134 -13.38 10.76 -22.23
N LYS A 135 -13.81 11.45 -21.16
CA LYS A 135 -12.91 12.04 -20.16
C LYS A 135 -12.16 10.99 -19.32
N ILE A 136 -12.57 9.73 -19.39
CA ILE A 136 -11.91 8.63 -18.68
C ILE A 136 -10.56 8.27 -19.30
N GLU A 137 -10.40 8.36 -20.61
CA GLU A 137 -9.13 7.96 -21.27
C GLU A 137 -7.97 8.89 -20.89
N GLU A 138 -8.28 10.16 -20.64
CA GLU A 138 -7.35 11.21 -20.24
C GLU A 138 -7.11 11.28 -18.72
N ASP A 139 -7.78 10.44 -17.93
CA ASP A 139 -7.62 10.44 -16.48
C ASP A 139 -6.18 10.03 -16.10
N PRO A 140 -5.38 10.90 -15.44
CA PRO A 140 -4.00 10.59 -15.07
C PRO A 140 -3.90 9.37 -14.15
N ARG A 141 -4.99 9.01 -13.46
CA ARG A 141 -5.06 7.81 -12.60
C ARG A 141 -4.94 6.52 -13.40
N ASN A 142 -5.21 6.55 -14.70
CA ASN A 142 -5.01 5.41 -15.61
C ASN A 142 -3.58 4.92 -15.66
N ASP A 143 -2.62 5.78 -15.37
CA ASP A 143 -1.20 5.46 -15.48
C ASP A 143 -0.59 5.10 -14.12
N LEU A 144 -1.37 5.09 -13.03
CA LEU A 144 -0.85 4.77 -11.70
C LEU A 144 -0.35 3.31 -11.57
N TYR A 145 -0.89 2.39 -12.36
CA TYR A 145 -0.36 1.02 -12.43
C TYR A 145 1.07 0.99 -12.99
N LYS A 146 1.48 1.97 -13.82
CA LYS A 146 2.85 2.04 -14.35
C LYS A 146 3.85 2.29 -13.22
N PHE A 147 3.48 3.11 -12.23
CA PHE A 147 4.33 3.28 -11.05
C PHE A 147 4.42 2.00 -10.22
N TYR A 148 3.33 1.23 -10.09
CA TYR A 148 3.39 -0.10 -9.49
C TYR A 148 4.43 -0.98 -10.21
N VAL A 149 4.43 -0.97 -11.55
CA VAL A 149 5.42 -1.68 -12.37
C VAL A 149 6.84 -1.15 -12.14
N GLU A 150 7.05 0.15 -11.97
CA GLU A 150 8.38 0.69 -11.63
C GLU A 150 8.90 0.18 -10.28
N PHE A 151 8.03 0.03 -9.28
CA PHE A 151 8.38 -0.63 -8.01
C PHE A 151 8.76 -2.11 -8.22
N LEU A 152 8.01 -2.85 -9.05
CA LEU A 152 8.36 -4.25 -9.40
C LEU A 152 9.73 -4.34 -10.09
N LYS A 153 10.03 -3.45 -11.04
CA LYS A 153 11.32 -3.39 -11.73
C LYS A 153 12.47 -3.05 -10.78
N ARG A 154 12.27 -2.10 -9.87
CA ARG A 154 13.28 -1.60 -8.93
C ARG A 154 13.66 -2.61 -7.86
N TYR A 155 12.68 -3.32 -7.31
CA TYR A 155 12.88 -4.23 -6.17
C TYR A 155 12.91 -5.71 -6.54
N LYS A 156 12.41 -6.08 -7.73
CA LYS A 156 12.38 -7.46 -8.24
C LYS A 156 11.89 -8.47 -7.19
N PRO A 157 10.70 -8.25 -6.60
CA PRO A 157 10.19 -9.12 -5.54
C PRO A 157 9.91 -10.52 -6.08
N LYS A 158 9.87 -11.51 -5.18
CA LYS A 158 9.54 -12.90 -5.52
C LYS A 158 8.07 -13.07 -5.91
N MET A 159 7.20 -12.22 -5.36
CA MET A 159 5.75 -12.27 -5.51
C MET A 159 5.18 -10.86 -5.58
N PHE A 160 4.02 -10.70 -6.20
CA PHE A 160 3.23 -9.49 -6.02
C PHE A 160 1.74 -9.77 -5.97
N VAL A 161 1.01 -8.90 -5.27
CA VAL A 161 -0.46 -8.92 -5.20
C VAL A 161 -0.99 -7.60 -5.70
N PHE A 162 -1.67 -7.67 -6.83
CA PHE A 162 -2.30 -6.53 -7.47
C PHE A 162 -3.81 -6.66 -7.27
N GLU A 163 -4.35 -5.93 -6.29
CA GLU A 163 -5.79 -5.92 -6.00
C GLU A 163 -6.48 -4.96 -6.97
N ASN A 164 -7.41 -5.47 -7.78
CA ASN A 164 -8.15 -4.64 -8.69
C ASN A 164 -9.51 -5.25 -9.11
N VAL A 165 -10.37 -4.43 -9.70
CA VAL A 165 -11.65 -4.85 -10.31
C VAL A 165 -11.48 -5.40 -11.73
N LEU A 166 -12.41 -6.26 -12.17
CA LEU A 166 -12.44 -6.98 -13.46
C LEU A 166 -12.18 -6.13 -14.72
N GLY A 167 -12.42 -4.83 -14.68
CA GLY A 167 -12.24 -3.96 -15.84
C GLY A 167 -10.80 -3.88 -16.37
N ILE A 168 -9.80 -4.34 -15.60
CA ILE A 168 -8.37 -4.36 -16.00
C ILE A 168 -8.10 -5.12 -17.30
N PHE A 169 -8.84 -6.18 -17.61
CA PHE A 169 -8.65 -6.97 -18.83
C PHE A 169 -9.03 -6.20 -20.10
N THR A 170 -9.94 -5.23 -19.98
CA THR A 170 -10.56 -4.54 -21.13
C THR A 170 -10.04 -3.11 -21.33
N ALA A 171 -9.45 -2.50 -20.31
CA ALA A 171 -9.00 -1.12 -20.40
C ALA A 171 -7.75 -0.98 -21.28
N LYS A 172 -7.71 0.10 -22.09
CA LYS A 172 -6.65 0.36 -23.08
C LYS A 172 -6.30 -0.88 -23.92
N GLY A 173 -7.30 -1.70 -24.27
CA GLY A 173 -7.10 -2.95 -25.02
C GLY A 173 -6.26 -4.01 -24.31
N GLY A 174 -6.26 -4.04 -22.97
CA GLY A 174 -5.54 -5.03 -22.17
C GLY A 174 -4.04 -4.73 -21.97
N GLU A 175 -3.58 -3.50 -22.28
CA GLU A 175 -2.21 -3.05 -21.99
C GLU A 175 -1.81 -3.24 -20.51
N PRO A 176 -2.59 -2.82 -19.50
CA PRO A 176 -2.16 -2.95 -18.09
C PRO A 176 -1.96 -4.40 -17.65
N PHE A 177 -2.81 -5.31 -18.14
CA PHE A 177 -2.67 -6.74 -17.88
C PHE A 177 -1.39 -7.31 -18.51
N ARG A 178 -1.08 -6.94 -19.75
CA ARG A 178 0.14 -7.38 -20.45
C ARG A 178 1.41 -6.88 -19.75
N ASP A 179 1.42 -5.64 -19.28
CA ASP A 179 2.57 -5.07 -18.56
C ASP A 179 2.83 -5.78 -17.22
N LEU A 180 1.77 -6.14 -16.51
CA LEU A 180 1.85 -6.93 -15.27
C LEU A 180 2.30 -8.37 -15.56
N MET A 181 1.73 -9.03 -16.56
CA MET A 181 2.10 -10.40 -16.96
C MET A 181 3.52 -10.49 -17.55
N GLY A 182 4.03 -9.39 -18.11
CA GLY A 182 5.42 -9.29 -18.57
C GLY A 182 6.44 -9.33 -17.43
N GLN A 183 6.02 -9.09 -16.19
CA GLN A 183 6.86 -9.33 -15.02
C GLN A 183 6.90 -10.84 -14.77
N ARG A 184 8.08 -11.46 -14.85
CA ARG A 184 8.30 -12.90 -14.55
C ARG A 184 8.13 -13.19 -13.05
N ILE A 185 6.96 -12.91 -12.50
CA ILE A 185 6.63 -12.96 -11.07
C ILE A 185 5.22 -13.57 -10.91
N PHE A 186 5.00 -14.32 -9.84
CA PHE A 186 3.71 -14.95 -9.55
C PHE A 186 2.68 -13.90 -9.13
N LEU A 187 1.62 -13.75 -9.93
CA LEU A 187 0.46 -12.91 -9.64
C LEU A 187 -0.54 -13.70 -8.77
N VAL A 188 -0.77 -13.26 -7.54
CA VAL A 188 -1.89 -13.76 -6.73
C VAL A 188 -3.03 -12.75 -6.81
N GLY A 189 -4.08 -13.10 -7.56
CA GLY A 189 -5.32 -12.34 -7.62
C GLY A 189 -6.49 -13.32 -7.64
N LYS A 190 -7.57 -13.01 -6.91
CA LYS A 190 -8.80 -13.81 -6.93
C LYS A 190 -9.48 -13.63 -8.29
N LEU A 191 -9.19 -14.52 -9.23
CA LEU A 191 -9.94 -14.71 -10.47
C LEU A 191 -11.18 -15.53 -10.13
N SER A 192 -12.27 -14.85 -9.75
CA SER A 192 -13.58 -15.49 -9.71
C SER A 192 -14.00 -15.74 -11.16
N PHE A 193 -13.96 -17.00 -11.60
CA PHE A 193 -14.50 -17.48 -12.87
C PHE A 193 -16.02 -17.36 -12.93
#